data_AF-A0A382NYC1-F1
#
_entry.id   AF-A0A382NYC1-F1
#
_cell.length_a   1.000
_cell.length_b   1.000
_cell.length_c   1.000
_cell.angle_alpha   90.00
_cell.angle_beta   90.00
_cell.angle_gamma   90.00
#
_symmetry.space_group_name_H-M   'P 1'
#
loop_
_entity.id
_entity.type
_entity.pdbx_description
1 polymer ?
#
loop_
_entity_poly.entity_id
_entity_poly.type
_entity_poly.pdbx_seq_one_letter_code
_entity_poly.pdbx_strand_id
1 'polypeptide(L)'
;LIGSWAFRMDLDTTRTDGPGSYIQADVAEFLADGTGVTNTFARAFTWTLSDSGVVTVTFDDNGATVVLTKYREFSDSIAVHSLGEHASKTISSFRFGFKESATEVDFTSFYGKDLVFSRSDPFLSEPATQADGTRQANYWGYVFNADNTMTNYLKFDQGYLNNGNDVYGDDGWNTRAYTWSLSDGLLSASGCYLYDLDGDGLRDDCLYKAVRNFQLVRASSNRIYYVIHWYWHDDGDVDKPISEMEYVSNYHGFLEVFDANDLDSDGVSNQTDAFVFDTDNDGDPNTSDPDDDGDGVLDVADAFPLISLGGLTDTDGDGRPNDCDSACQALGMTADTDDDGDGVLDSVDAFPLISLGGLTDT
;
A
#
# COMPACT_ATOMS: atom_id res chain seq x y z
N LEU A 1 -12.43 -3.77 -18.82
CA LEU A 1 -12.86 -4.44 -17.58
C LEU A 1 -12.93 -5.96 -17.69
N ILE A 2 -13.09 -6.58 -18.87
CA ILE A 2 -13.11 -8.04 -18.98
C ILE A 2 -11.89 -8.70 -18.30
N GLY A 3 -12.16 -9.76 -17.55
CA GLY A 3 -11.21 -10.48 -16.70
C GLY A 3 -11.36 -10.13 -15.21
N SER A 4 -10.42 -10.59 -14.40
CA SER A 4 -10.42 -10.37 -12.96
C SER A 4 -9.78 -9.05 -12.56
N TRP A 5 -10.40 -8.36 -11.60
CA TRP A 5 -9.93 -7.09 -11.05
C TRP A 5 -10.16 -7.02 -9.55
N ALA A 6 -9.21 -6.44 -8.81
CA ALA A 6 -9.38 -6.10 -7.42
C ALA A 6 -9.95 -4.69 -7.26
N PHE A 7 -11.08 -4.56 -6.55
CA PHE A 7 -11.75 -3.29 -6.24
C PHE A 7 -12.38 -3.32 -4.84
N ARG A 8 -12.69 -2.14 -4.29
CA ARG A 8 -13.73 -2.01 -3.25
C ARG A 8 -15.08 -2.04 -3.95
N MET A 9 -15.73 -3.19 -4.03
CA MET A 9 -17.00 -3.35 -4.74
C MET A 9 -17.99 -4.29 -4.10
N ASP A 10 -17.58 -5.11 -3.12
CA ASP A 10 -18.51 -6.06 -2.53
C ASP A 10 -19.40 -5.39 -1.47
N LEU A 11 -20.58 -4.93 -1.87
CA LEU A 11 -21.50 -4.22 -0.98
C LEU A 11 -22.39 -5.21 -0.21
N ASP A 12 -22.01 -5.57 1.01
CA ASP A 12 -22.82 -6.35 1.95
C ASP A 12 -23.40 -5.45 3.04
N THR A 13 -24.71 -5.22 2.95
CA THR A 13 -25.43 -4.38 3.92
C THR A 13 -25.98 -5.12 5.13
N THR A 14 -25.91 -6.46 5.12
CA THR A 14 -26.35 -7.31 6.24
C THR A 14 -25.36 -7.26 7.40
N ARG A 15 -24.12 -6.87 7.12
CA ARG A 15 -23.05 -6.73 8.10
C ARG A 15 -23.28 -5.50 8.98
N THR A 16 -23.61 -5.71 10.26
CA THR A 16 -23.91 -4.63 11.22
C THR A 16 -22.74 -4.19 12.07
N ASP A 17 -21.63 -4.93 12.04
CA ASP A 17 -20.58 -4.81 13.05
C ASP A 17 -19.31 -4.18 12.45
N GLY A 18 -18.85 -3.08 13.08
CA GLY A 18 -17.61 -2.37 12.77
C GLY A 18 -17.75 -1.17 11.82
N PRO A 19 -16.95 -0.09 12.01
CA PRO A 19 -17.05 1.17 11.26
C PRO A 19 -16.57 1.14 9.80
N GLY A 20 -16.11 0.00 9.25
CA GLY A 20 -15.46 -0.07 7.92
C GLY A 20 -16.09 -1.01 6.89
N SER A 21 -17.26 -1.57 7.18
CA SER A 21 -17.60 -2.96 6.83
C SER A 21 -18.51 -3.19 5.61
N TYR A 22 -19.06 -2.14 5.00
CA TYR A 22 -20.20 -2.33 4.10
C TYR A 22 -19.85 -2.53 2.63
N ILE A 23 -18.89 -1.78 2.07
CA ILE A 23 -18.35 -2.05 0.72
C ILE A 23 -16.97 -2.64 0.90
N GLN A 24 -16.76 -3.88 0.50
CA GLN A 24 -15.59 -4.68 0.80
C GLN A 24 -14.66 -4.79 -0.41
N ALA A 25 -13.36 -4.95 -0.13
CA ALA A 25 -12.36 -5.22 -1.15
C ALA A 25 -12.46 -6.68 -1.60
N ASP A 26 -12.59 -6.93 -2.89
CA ASP A 26 -12.61 -8.29 -3.43
C ASP A 26 -11.96 -8.31 -4.81
N VAL A 27 -11.58 -9.49 -5.27
CA VAL A 27 -11.29 -9.76 -6.67
C VAL A 27 -12.61 -10.13 -7.34
N ALA A 28 -12.98 -9.49 -8.43
CA ALA A 28 -14.18 -9.78 -9.19
C ALA A 28 -13.85 -10.10 -10.64
N GLU A 29 -14.42 -11.20 -11.13
CA GLU A 29 -14.34 -11.61 -12.53
C GLU A 29 -15.48 -10.96 -13.31
N PHE A 30 -15.12 -10.16 -14.32
CA PHE A 30 -16.08 -9.53 -15.25
C PHE A 30 -16.10 -10.30 -16.58
N LEU A 31 -17.23 -10.93 -16.88
CA LEU A 31 -17.45 -11.71 -18.08
C LEU A 31 -18.01 -10.85 -19.22
N ALA A 32 -17.68 -11.23 -20.46
CA ALA A 32 -18.04 -10.47 -21.66
C ALA A 32 -19.55 -10.42 -21.96
N ASP A 33 -20.34 -11.28 -21.34
CA ASP A 33 -21.79 -11.32 -21.46
C ASP A 33 -22.52 -10.36 -20.51
N GLY A 34 -21.77 -9.55 -19.74
CA GLY A 34 -22.34 -8.60 -18.78
C GLY A 34 -22.63 -9.22 -17.41
N THR A 35 -22.16 -10.45 -17.16
CA THR A 35 -22.22 -11.08 -15.83
C THR A 35 -20.85 -11.05 -15.15
N GLY A 36 -20.82 -11.39 -13.87
CA GLY A 36 -19.58 -11.54 -13.12
C GLY A 36 -19.81 -12.15 -11.74
N VAL A 37 -18.73 -12.42 -11.06
CA VAL A 37 -18.73 -13.02 -9.71
C VAL A 37 -17.56 -12.49 -8.89
N THR A 38 -17.80 -12.24 -7.60
CA THR A 38 -16.72 -11.91 -6.67
C THR A 38 -16.04 -13.18 -6.17
N ASN A 39 -14.73 -13.13 -5.88
CA ASN A 39 -13.93 -14.30 -5.55
C ASN A 39 -14.15 -14.72 -4.09
N THR A 40 -13.96 -13.80 -3.14
CA THR A 40 -14.00 -14.10 -1.71
C THR A 40 -15.38 -14.56 -1.25
N PHE A 41 -16.42 -13.87 -1.72
CA PHE A 41 -17.79 -14.10 -1.26
C PHE A 41 -18.68 -14.81 -2.29
N ALA A 42 -18.15 -15.14 -3.47
CA ALA A 42 -18.88 -15.83 -4.54
C ALA A 42 -20.21 -15.14 -4.92
N ARG A 43 -20.28 -13.81 -4.85
CA ARG A 43 -21.51 -13.06 -5.13
C ARG A 43 -21.62 -12.79 -6.61
N ALA A 44 -22.66 -13.36 -7.23
CA ALA A 44 -22.99 -13.12 -8.62
C ALA A 44 -23.54 -11.70 -8.81
N PHE A 45 -23.19 -11.09 -9.93
CA PHE A 45 -23.67 -9.78 -10.32
C PHE A 45 -23.82 -9.66 -11.84
N THR A 46 -24.60 -8.66 -12.25
CA THR A 46 -24.62 -8.14 -13.61
C THR A 46 -23.92 -6.79 -13.66
N TRP A 47 -23.35 -6.43 -14.81
CA TRP A 47 -22.68 -5.16 -14.98
C TRP A 47 -22.92 -4.54 -16.35
N THR A 48 -22.84 -3.21 -16.39
CA THR A 48 -22.93 -2.42 -17.62
C THR A 48 -21.80 -1.39 -17.66
N LEU A 49 -21.42 -0.97 -18.86
CA LEU A 49 -20.45 0.10 -19.10
C LEU A 49 -21.14 1.18 -19.93
N SER A 50 -21.18 2.41 -19.42
CA SER A 50 -21.71 3.55 -20.17
C SER A 50 -20.72 4.06 -21.21
N ASP A 51 -21.21 4.84 -22.18
CA ASP A 51 -20.36 5.56 -23.14
C ASP A 51 -19.39 6.55 -22.47
N SER A 52 -19.70 6.99 -21.24
CA SER A 52 -18.85 7.85 -20.42
C SER A 52 -17.82 7.08 -19.59
N GLY A 53 -17.68 5.78 -19.78
CA GLY A 53 -16.69 4.95 -19.08
C GLY A 53 -17.05 4.59 -17.63
N VAL A 54 -18.31 4.73 -17.24
CA VAL A 54 -18.80 4.40 -15.89
C VAL A 54 -19.30 2.96 -15.86
N VAL A 55 -18.85 2.19 -14.87
CA VAL A 55 -19.31 0.82 -14.65
C VAL A 55 -20.40 0.82 -13.60
N THR A 56 -21.52 0.17 -13.89
CA THR A 56 -22.56 -0.09 -12.89
C THR A 56 -22.67 -1.58 -12.68
N VAL A 57 -22.37 -2.03 -11.47
CA VAL A 57 -22.53 -3.40 -10.98
C VAL A 57 -23.84 -3.50 -10.19
N THR A 58 -24.61 -4.57 -10.38
CA THR A 58 -25.83 -4.88 -9.63
C THR A 58 -25.75 -6.32 -9.13
N PHE A 59 -25.75 -6.51 -7.82
CA PHE A 59 -25.67 -7.84 -7.19
C PHE A 59 -27.01 -8.57 -7.25
N ASP A 60 -26.96 -9.85 -7.62
CA ASP A 60 -28.17 -10.65 -7.92
C ASP A 60 -28.94 -11.06 -6.65
N ASP A 61 -28.25 -11.13 -5.51
CA ASP A 61 -28.80 -11.62 -4.23
C ASP A 61 -29.66 -10.59 -3.49
N ASN A 62 -29.31 -9.31 -3.55
CA ASN A 62 -29.99 -8.24 -2.82
C ASN A 62 -30.28 -6.99 -3.66
N GLY A 63 -29.84 -6.93 -4.91
CA GLY A 63 -30.05 -5.77 -5.79
C GLY A 63 -29.21 -4.54 -5.42
N ALA A 64 -28.21 -4.69 -4.53
CA ALA A 64 -27.26 -3.64 -4.22
C ALA A 64 -26.50 -3.22 -5.49
N THR A 65 -26.29 -1.92 -5.65
CA THR A 65 -25.55 -1.38 -6.79
C THR A 65 -24.21 -0.81 -6.35
N VAL A 66 -23.20 -0.97 -7.19
CA VAL A 66 -21.92 -0.28 -7.05
C VAL A 66 -21.55 0.36 -8.38
N VAL A 67 -21.34 1.67 -8.36
CA VAL A 67 -20.87 2.44 -9.50
C VAL A 67 -19.36 2.63 -9.37
N LEU A 68 -18.58 2.20 -10.37
CA LEU A 68 -17.13 2.36 -10.43
C LEU A 68 -16.78 3.41 -11.48
N THR A 69 -16.04 4.43 -11.07
CA THR A 69 -15.55 5.51 -11.95
C THR A 69 -14.04 5.62 -11.85
N LYS A 70 -13.33 5.43 -12.97
CA LYS A 70 -11.89 5.71 -13.04
C LYS A 70 -11.68 7.22 -13.04
N TYR A 71 -10.85 7.74 -12.15
CA TYR A 71 -10.51 9.17 -12.10
C TYR A 71 -9.02 9.46 -12.29
N ARG A 72 -8.15 8.45 -12.19
CA ARG A 72 -6.73 8.53 -12.57
C ARG A 72 -6.23 7.17 -13.05
N GLU A 73 -5.21 7.16 -13.89
CA GLU A 73 -4.53 5.96 -14.37
C GLU A 73 -3.05 6.08 -14.08
N PHE A 74 -2.44 4.96 -13.66
CA PHE A 74 -1.02 4.80 -13.41
C PHE A 74 -0.50 3.67 -14.32
N SER A 75 0.82 3.49 -14.37
CA SER A 75 1.45 2.44 -15.19
C SER A 75 1.01 1.02 -14.78
N ASP A 76 0.72 0.81 -13.50
CA ASP A 76 0.47 -0.50 -12.89
C ASP A 76 -0.95 -0.66 -12.30
N SER A 77 -1.70 0.44 -12.17
CA SER A 77 -2.93 0.53 -11.39
C SER A 77 -3.83 1.67 -11.89
N ILE A 78 -5.07 1.69 -11.41
CA ILE A 78 -6.00 2.80 -11.66
C ILE A 78 -6.53 3.35 -10.34
N ALA A 79 -6.85 4.63 -10.29
CA ALA A 79 -7.58 5.20 -9.17
C ALA A 79 -9.09 5.16 -9.48
N VAL A 80 -9.84 4.51 -8.59
CA VAL A 80 -11.26 4.21 -8.76
C VAL A 80 -12.07 4.79 -7.62
N HIS A 81 -13.12 5.51 -7.99
CA HIS A 81 -14.19 5.89 -7.09
C HIS A 81 -15.27 4.82 -7.15
N SER A 82 -15.54 4.19 -6.00
CA SER A 82 -16.63 3.23 -5.79
C SER A 82 -17.75 3.89 -5.01
N LEU A 83 -18.93 3.98 -5.61
CA LEU A 83 -20.15 4.47 -4.98
C LEU A 83 -21.16 3.32 -4.85
N GLY A 84 -21.32 2.81 -3.64
CA GLY A 84 -22.27 1.76 -3.31
C GLY A 84 -23.59 2.30 -2.79
N GLU A 85 -24.71 1.77 -3.29
CA GLU A 85 -26.07 2.10 -2.85
C GLU A 85 -26.89 0.84 -2.60
N HIS A 86 -27.49 0.75 -1.41
CA HIS A 86 -28.50 -0.26 -1.12
C HIS A 86 -29.38 0.18 0.06
N ALA A 87 -30.70 0.07 -0.12
CA ALA A 87 -31.70 0.61 0.81
C ALA A 87 -31.46 2.10 1.13
N SER A 88 -31.28 2.47 2.41
CA SER A 88 -31.00 3.85 2.84
C SER A 88 -29.52 4.11 3.13
N LYS A 89 -28.61 3.22 2.70
CA LYS A 89 -27.17 3.35 2.90
C LYS A 89 -26.49 3.70 1.57
N THR A 90 -25.71 4.78 1.60
CA THR A 90 -24.83 5.20 0.50
C THR A 90 -23.41 5.27 1.02
N ILE A 91 -22.47 4.69 0.28
CA ILE A 91 -21.08 4.54 0.71
C ILE A 91 -20.17 4.88 -0.45
N SER A 92 -19.17 5.71 -0.17
CA SER A 92 -18.24 6.22 -1.16
C SER A 92 -16.82 5.85 -0.75
N SER A 93 -16.01 5.38 -1.69
CA SER A 93 -14.61 5.01 -1.46
C SER A 93 -13.74 5.40 -2.65
N PHE A 94 -12.58 6.00 -2.39
CA PHE A 94 -11.55 6.26 -3.41
C PHE A 94 -10.36 5.36 -3.11
N ARG A 95 -10.07 4.42 -4.01
CA ARG A 95 -9.02 3.40 -3.83
C ARG A 95 -8.40 3.04 -5.17
N PHE A 96 -7.29 2.32 -5.11
CA PHE A 96 -6.72 1.73 -6.31
C PHE A 96 -7.64 0.66 -6.92
N GLY A 97 -7.39 0.31 -8.17
CA GLY A 97 -7.94 -0.86 -8.84
C GLY A 97 -6.80 -1.57 -9.55
N PHE A 98 -6.75 -2.89 -9.41
CA PHE A 98 -5.67 -3.71 -9.95
C PHE A 98 -6.24 -4.77 -10.87
N LYS A 99 -5.71 -4.87 -12.08
CA LYS A 99 -6.03 -6.00 -12.96
C LYS A 99 -5.24 -7.22 -12.49
N GLU A 100 -5.91 -8.35 -12.36
CA GLU A 100 -5.22 -9.61 -12.03
C GLU A 100 -4.26 -10.01 -13.15
N SER A 101 -3.11 -10.56 -12.75
CA SER A 101 -2.13 -11.11 -13.65
C SER A 101 -2.70 -12.32 -14.41
N ALA A 102 -2.34 -12.44 -15.68
CA ALA A 102 -2.73 -13.60 -16.49
C ALA A 102 -1.97 -14.89 -16.11
N THR A 103 -0.87 -14.75 -15.39
CA THR A 103 -0.06 -15.84 -14.84
C THR A 103 -0.03 -15.76 -13.32
N GLU A 104 0.20 -16.91 -12.68
CA GLU A 104 0.41 -16.98 -11.24
C GLU A 104 1.52 -16.02 -10.79
N VAL A 105 1.33 -15.43 -9.62
CA VAL A 105 2.27 -14.46 -9.06
C VAL A 105 3.48 -15.19 -8.50
N ASP A 106 4.64 -14.98 -9.12
CA ASP A 106 5.91 -15.46 -8.59
C ASP A 106 6.36 -14.59 -7.41
N PHE A 107 6.27 -15.18 -6.23
CA PHE A 107 6.55 -14.52 -4.97
C PHE A 107 8.03 -14.69 -4.53
N THR A 108 8.82 -15.49 -5.24
CA THR A 108 10.16 -15.90 -4.78
C THR A 108 11.18 -14.77 -4.71
N SER A 109 11.04 -13.76 -5.59
CA SER A 109 11.92 -12.59 -5.63
C SER A 109 11.75 -11.63 -4.44
N PHE A 110 10.73 -11.85 -3.61
CA PHE A 110 10.42 -11.07 -2.41
C PHE A 110 10.84 -11.76 -1.11
N TYR A 111 11.38 -12.99 -1.17
CA TYR A 111 11.78 -13.69 0.04
C TYR A 111 12.88 -12.93 0.80
N GLY A 112 12.65 -12.75 2.10
CA GLY A 112 13.57 -12.08 3.02
C GLY A 112 13.68 -10.57 2.83
N LYS A 113 12.85 -9.96 1.96
CA LYS A 113 12.79 -8.50 1.81
C LYS A 113 11.78 -7.90 2.78
N ASP A 114 12.09 -6.71 3.26
CA ASP A 114 11.15 -5.90 4.02
C ASP A 114 10.10 -5.31 3.06
N LEU A 115 8.83 -5.52 3.39
CA LEU A 115 7.71 -5.03 2.59
C LEU A 115 6.79 -4.15 3.40
N VAL A 116 6.58 -2.91 2.97
CA VAL A 116 5.71 -1.93 3.62
C VAL A 116 4.35 -1.90 2.94
N PHE A 117 3.30 -1.82 3.74
CA PHE A 117 1.91 -1.76 3.29
C PHE A 117 1.63 -0.39 2.66
N SER A 118 0.90 -0.33 1.54
CA SER A 118 0.62 0.92 0.79
C SER A 118 -0.16 2.01 1.55
N ARG A 119 -0.56 1.76 2.80
CA ARG A 119 -1.20 2.73 3.71
C ARG A 119 -0.28 3.13 4.87
N SER A 120 0.86 2.48 4.98
CA SER A 120 1.93 2.86 5.89
C SER A 120 2.68 4.00 5.23
N ASP A 121 1.98 5.13 5.21
CA ASP A 121 2.55 6.39 4.83
C ASP A 121 3.14 7.01 6.11
N PRO A 122 4.45 7.28 6.15
CA PRO A 122 5.10 7.93 7.30
C PRO A 122 4.53 9.34 7.58
N PHE A 123 3.90 9.96 6.58
CA PHE A 123 3.61 11.39 6.52
C PHE A 123 2.11 11.72 6.29
N LEU A 124 1.29 10.83 5.72
CA LEU A 124 -0.17 11.02 5.52
C LEU A 124 -1.04 10.55 6.68
N SER A 125 -0.54 9.71 7.60
CA SER A 125 -1.19 9.63 8.90
C SER A 125 -0.78 10.89 9.62
N GLU A 126 -1.71 11.80 9.98
CA GLU A 126 -1.36 12.84 10.96
C GLU A 126 -0.64 12.12 12.09
N PRO A 127 0.69 12.32 12.25
CA PRO A 127 1.40 11.61 13.28
C PRO A 127 0.70 12.04 14.55
N ALA A 128 0.29 11.08 15.37
CA ALA A 128 -0.09 11.42 16.72
C ALA A 128 1.18 12.03 17.33
N THR A 129 1.30 13.36 17.24
CA THR A 129 2.41 14.10 17.80
C THR A 129 2.22 13.91 19.29
N GLN A 130 3.11 13.14 19.89
CA GLN A 130 3.02 12.94 21.33
C GLN A 130 3.24 14.29 22.02
N ALA A 131 2.85 14.38 23.29
CA ALA A 131 2.95 15.62 24.06
C ALA A 131 4.39 16.15 24.18
N ASP A 132 5.39 15.32 23.87
CA ASP A 132 6.82 15.63 23.85
C ASP A 132 7.36 16.04 22.45
N GLY A 133 6.52 16.06 21.42
CA GLY A 133 6.89 16.40 20.05
C GLY A 133 7.37 15.23 19.19
N THR A 134 7.48 14.01 19.74
CA THR A 134 7.89 12.82 18.97
C THR A 134 6.80 12.39 17.99
N ARG A 135 7.20 12.02 16.76
CA ARG A 135 6.30 11.46 15.75
C ARG A 135 6.36 9.93 15.82
N GLN A 136 5.20 9.30 15.98
CA GLN A 136 5.07 7.85 15.79
C GLN A 136 4.44 7.57 14.44
N ALA A 137 5.24 7.03 13.52
CA ALA A 137 4.75 6.53 12.25
C ALA A 137 4.11 5.14 12.47
N ASN A 138 2.88 4.98 11.99
CA ASN A 138 2.18 3.69 12.05
C ASN A 138 2.56 2.86 10.83
N TYR A 139 3.73 2.23 10.91
CA TYR A 139 4.16 1.28 9.91
C TYR A 139 3.52 -0.09 10.10
N TRP A 140 3.12 -0.66 8.98
CA TRP A 140 2.60 -1.99 8.90
C TRP A 140 3.28 -2.65 7.71
N GLY A 141 3.88 -3.81 7.93
CA GLY A 141 4.70 -4.44 6.92
C GLY A 141 4.90 -5.91 7.19
N TYR A 142 5.57 -6.58 6.27
CA TYR A 142 5.78 -8.01 6.31
C TYR A 142 7.14 -8.38 5.72
N VAL A 143 7.76 -9.40 6.29
CA VAL A 143 8.87 -10.14 5.69
C VAL A 143 8.40 -11.57 5.52
N PHE A 144 8.49 -12.11 4.32
CA PHE A 144 8.13 -13.50 4.05
C PHE A 144 9.39 -14.28 3.74
N ASN A 145 9.64 -15.36 4.46
CA ASN A 145 10.85 -16.17 4.30
C ASN A 145 10.56 -17.46 3.53
N ALA A 146 11.58 -17.96 2.83
CA ALA A 146 11.50 -19.18 2.04
C ALA A 146 11.26 -20.46 2.88
N ASP A 147 11.43 -20.38 4.20
CA ASP A 147 11.19 -21.47 5.16
C ASP A 147 9.78 -21.45 5.76
N ASN A 148 8.84 -20.73 5.12
CA ASN A 148 7.46 -20.57 5.56
C ASN A 148 7.27 -19.78 6.86
N THR A 149 8.30 -19.07 7.34
CA THR A 149 8.15 -18.08 8.41
C THR A 149 7.81 -16.71 7.83
N MET A 150 7.05 -15.91 8.57
CA MET A 150 6.72 -14.53 8.23
C MET A 150 6.86 -13.64 9.46
N THR A 151 7.49 -12.50 9.30
CA THR A 151 7.50 -11.42 10.30
C THR A 151 6.50 -10.36 9.87
N ASN A 152 5.67 -9.88 10.79
CA ASN A 152 4.79 -8.74 10.57
C ASN A 152 5.29 -7.56 11.38
N TYR A 153 5.68 -6.47 10.71
CA TYR A 153 5.93 -5.16 11.32
C TYR A 153 4.60 -4.51 11.68
N LEU A 154 4.49 -4.03 12.92
CA LEU A 154 3.25 -3.45 13.48
C LEU A 154 3.38 -1.96 13.79
N LYS A 155 4.58 -1.51 14.15
CA LYS A 155 4.87 -0.13 14.55
C LYS A 155 6.39 0.08 14.60
N PHE A 156 6.82 1.32 14.37
CA PHE A 156 8.16 1.80 14.68
C PHE A 156 8.11 2.84 15.81
N ASP A 157 8.96 2.73 16.82
CA ASP A 157 9.04 3.66 17.95
C ASP A 157 10.39 4.41 17.97
N GLN A 158 10.35 5.73 17.80
CA GLN A 158 11.52 6.61 17.78
C GLN A 158 12.15 6.69 19.21
N GLY A 159 13.45 6.38 19.36
CA GLY A 159 14.23 6.66 20.59
C GLY A 159 14.70 5.48 21.45
N TYR A 160 14.93 4.27 20.90
CA TYR A 160 15.27 3.10 21.72
C TYR A 160 16.78 2.87 21.96
N LEU A 161 17.20 3.08 23.21
CA LEU A 161 18.30 2.31 23.82
C LEU A 161 17.72 0.98 24.33
N ASN A 162 18.29 -0.11 23.84
CA ASN A 162 17.91 -1.50 24.10
C ASN A 162 17.97 -1.82 25.63
N ASN A 163 16.87 -1.58 26.35
CA ASN A 163 16.80 -1.74 27.81
C ASN A 163 16.40 -3.18 28.26
N GLY A 164 16.63 -4.17 27.40
CA GLY A 164 16.75 -5.59 27.78
C GLY A 164 15.52 -6.25 28.41
N ASN A 165 14.35 -5.59 28.38
CA ASN A 165 13.14 -6.10 29.03
C ASN A 165 11.87 -5.86 28.21
N ASP A 166 11.99 -5.40 26.97
CA ASP A 166 10.85 -5.10 26.13
C ASP A 166 10.69 -6.09 24.97
N VAL A 167 9.44 -6.22 24.53
CA VAL A 167 8.93 -7.10 23.45
C VAL A 167 9.29 -6.56 22.05
N TYR A 168 10.29 -5.69 21.92
CA TYR A 168 10.67 -5.06 20.65
C TYR A 168 11.67 -5.93 19.88
N GLY A 169 11.51 -5.98 18.56
CA GLY A 169 12.45 -6.62 17.64
C GLY A 169 13.72 -5.79 17.42
N ASP A 170 14.56 -6.26 16.49
CA ASP A 170 15.73 -5.50 16.00
C ASP A 170 15.27 -4.12 15.49
N ASP A 171 16.06 -3.08 15.75
CA ASP A 171 15.90 -1.73 15.16
C ASP A 171 14.62 -0.96 15.50
N GLY A 172 14.10 -1.08 16.73
CA GLY A 172 12.98 -0.24 17.20
C GLY A 172 11.60 -0.66 16.68
N TRP A 173 11.52 -1.81 16.02
CA TRP A 173 10.29 -2.36 15.46
C TRP A 173 9.49 -3.19 16.46
N ASN A 174 8.18 -2.97 16.52
CA ASN A 174 7.25 -3.93 17.10
C ASN A 174 6.92 -4.99 16.05
N THR A 175 7.32 -6.24 16.30
CA THR A 175 7.12 -7.34 15.35
C THR A 175 6.26 -8.46 15.91
N ARG A 176 5.70 -9.26 15.01
CA ARG A 176 5.02 -10.50 15.35
C ARG A 176 5.38 -11.60 14.38
N ALA A 177 5.67 -12.78 14.91
CA ALA A 177 5.94 -13.96 14.12
C ALA A 177 4.66 -14.66 13.64
N TYR A 178 4.69 -15.14 12.41
CA TYR A 178 3.67 -15.92 11.75
C TYR A 178 4.32 -17.10 11.02
N THR A 179 3.54 -18.12 10.72
CA THR A 179 3.85 -19.09 9.67
C THR A 179 2.91 -18.89 8.49
N TRP A 180 3.36 -19.19 7.28
CA TRP A 180 2.57 -18.98 6.07
C TRP A 180 2.68 -20.10 5.04
N SER A 181 1.67 -20.20 4.19
CA SER A 181 1.60 -21.10 3.03
C SER A 181 0.99 -20.37 1.85
N LEU A 182 1.28 -20.82 0.63
CA LEU A 182 0.71 -20.31 -0.61
C LEU A 182 0.19 -21.48 -1.43
N SER A 183 -1.09 -21.43 -1.79
CA SER A 183 -1.74 -22.37 -2.72
C SER A 183 -2.73 -21.60 -3.56
N ASP A 184 -2.75 -21.84 -4.87
CA ASP A 184 -3.74 -21.29 -5.80
C ASP A 184 -3.89 -19.75 -5.72
N GLY A 185 -2.76 -19.04 -5.57
CA GLY A 185 -2.72 -17.58 -5.44
C GLY A 185 -3.17 -17.02 -4.08
N LEU A 186 -3.56 -17.88 -3.13
CA LEU A 186 -3.92 -17.49 -1.77
C LEU A 186 -2.74 -17.74 -0.82
N LEU A 187 -2.13 -16.66 -0.33
CA LEU A 187 -1.16 -16.71 0.76
C LEU A 187 -1.92 -16.64 2.09
N SER A 188 -1.90 -17.72 2.85
CA SER A 188 -2.49 -17.79 4.20
C SER A 188 -1.39 -17.81 5.24
N ALA A 189 -1.42 -16.84 6.15
CA ALA A 189 -0.48 -16.70 7.25
C ALA A 189 -1.21 -16.59 8.58
N SER A 190 -0.65 -17.20 9.63
CA SER A 190 -1.21 -17.11 10.98
C SER A 190 -0.14 -17.00 12.05
N GLY A 191 -0.41 -16.22 13.10
CA GLY A 191 0.53 -15.89 14.16
C GLY A 191 -0.20 -15.65 15.47
N CYS A 192 0.47 -15.91 16.58
CA CYS A 192 -0.12 -15.79 17.91
C CYS A 192 0.01 -14.38 18.48
N TYR A 193 -1.04 -13.93 19.15
CA TYR A 193 -0.93 -12.83 20.11
C TYR A 193 -0.56 -13.45 21.46
N LEU A 194 0.68 -13.22 21.87
CA LEU A 194 1.24 -13.85 23.05
C LEU A 194 0.94 -13.02 24.32
N TYR A 195 0.54 -13.72 25.37
CA TYR A 195 0.30 -13.19 26.71
C TYR A 195 1.06 -14.04 27.74
N ASP A 196 1.21 -13.50 28.94
CA ASP A 196 1.69 -14.21 30.12
C ASP A 196 0.45 -14.61 30.92
N LEU A 197 -0.14 -15.79 30.62
CA LEU A 197 -1.37 -16.23 31.27
C LEU A 197 -1.09 -17.01 32.55
N ASP A 198 0.08 -17.63 32.67
CA ASP A 198 0.47 -18.42 33.84
C ASP A 198 1.27 -17.61 34.90
N GLY A 199 1.66 -16.37 34.57
CA GLY A 199 2.28 -15.41 35.47
C GLY A 199 3.77 -15.67 35.70
N ASP A 200 4.44 -16.39 34.80
CA ASP A 200 5.87 -16.70 34.91
C ASP A 200 6.78 -15.56 34.40
N GLY A 201 6.19 -14.51 33.81
CA GLY A 201 6.88 -13.35 33.26
C GLY A 201 7.24 -13.48 31.78
N LEU A 202 6.90 -14.59 31.12
CA LEU A 202 7.09 -14.82 29.70
C LEU A 202 5.76 -14.65 28.96
N ARG A 203 5.80 -13.94 27.82
CA ARG A 203 4.65 -13.88 26.91
C ARG A 203 4.80 -14.96 25.85
N ASP A 204 4.41 -16.19 26.19
CA ASP A 204 4.48 -17.34 25.29
C ASP A 204 3.14 -18.09 25.14
N ASP A 205 2.11 -17.70 25.88
CA ASP A 205 0.75 -18.24 25.73
C ASP A 205 0.01 -17.59 24.55
N CYS A 206 -0.39 -18.41 23.59
CA CYS A 206 -1.21 -17.97 22.45
C CYS A 206 -2.67 -17.81 22.86
N LEU A 207 -3.09 -16.60 23.20
CA LEU A 207 -4.50 -16.32 23.56
C LEU A 207 -5.37 -16.12 22.31
N TYR A 208 -4.88 -15.35 21.34
CA TYR A 208 -5.57 -15.08 20.08
C TYR A 208 -4.71 -15.46 18.90
N LYS A 209 -5.30 -16.05 17.86
CA LYS A 209 -4.58 -16.28 16.60
C LYS A 209 -4.97 -15.23 15.57
N ALA A 210 -4.00 -14.41 15.19
CA ALA A 210 -4.12 -13.44 14.12
C ALA A 210 -3.88 -14.13 12.78
N VAL A 211 -4.79 -13.96 11.83
CA VAL A 211 -4.69 -14.58 10.51
C VAL A 211 -4.68 -13.51 9.42
N ARG A 212 -3.95 -13.76 8.34
CA ARG A 212 -3.78 -12.91 7.17
C ARG A 212 -3.91 -13.77 5.92
N ASN A 213 -4.95 -13.53 5.14
CA ASN A 213 -5.18 -14.20 3.87
C ASN A 213 -5.02 -13.18 2.75
N PHE A 214 -3.91 -13.25 2.02
CA PHE A 214 -3.65 -12.40 0.86
C PHE A 214 -4.02 -13.18 -0.40
N GLN A 215 -5.08 -12.76 -1.07
CA GLN A 215 -5.29 -13.11 -2.46
C GLN A 215 -4.31 -12.29 -3.29
N LEU A 216 -3.28 -12.93 -3.83
CA LEU A 216 -2.29 -12.26 -4.67
C LEU A 216 -2.93 -11.95 -6.03
N VAL A 217 -2.80 -10.71 -6.47
CA VAL A 217 -3.44 -10.20 -7.70
C VAL A 217 -2.41 -10.09 -8.82
N ARG A 218 -1.25 -9.50 -8.52
CA ARG A 218 -0.11 -9.38 -9.44
C ARG A 218 1.15 -9.00 -8.66
N ALA A 219 2.30 -8.98 -9.33
CA ALA A 219 3.53 -8.39 -8.80
C ALA A 219 4.29 -7.61 -9.90
N SER A 220 5.11 -6.65 -9.46
CA SER A 220 6.18 -6.00 -10.23
C SER A 220 7.55 -6.49 -9.71
N SER A 221 8.63 -5.78 -10.03
CA SER A 221 9.96 -6.04 -9.45
C SER A 221 10.08 -5.66 -7.97
N ASN A 222 9.29 -4.69 -7.51
CA ASN A 222 9.37 -4.12 -6.16
C ASN A 222 8.02 -4.08 -5.41
N ARG A 223 6.91 -4.46 -6.05
CA ARG A 223 5.57 -4.44 -5.44
C ARG A 223 4.81 -5.75 -5.59
N ILE A 224 4.04 -6.09 -4.58
CA ILE A 224 3.08 -7.21 -4.58
C ILE A 224 1.70 -6.65 -4.33
N TYR A 225 0.76 -6.89 -5.22
CA TYR A 225 -0.60 -6.36 -5.15
C TYR A 225 -1.53 -7.45 -4.67
N TYR A 226 -2.42 -7.11 -3.74
CA TYR A 226 -3.23 -8.10 -3.05
C TYR A 226 -4.61 -7.58 -2.67
N VAL A 227 -5.51 -8.51 -2.38
CA VAL A 227 -6.66 -8.32 -1.50
C VAL A 227 -6.39 -9.11 -0.22
N ILE A 228 -6.35 -8.43 0.92
CA ILE A 228 -6.10 -9.06 2.23
C ILE A 228 -7.41 -9.16 3.00
N HIS A 229 -7.64 -10.34 3.56
CA HIS A 229 -8.58 -10.55 4.65
C HIS A 229 -7.79 -10.81 5.92
N TRP A 230 -8.10 -10.07 6.98
CA TRP A 230 -7.54 -10.33 8.30
C TRP A 230 -8.63 -10.48 9.33
N TYR A 231 -8.38 -11.32 10.31
CA TYR A 231 -9.35 -11.70 11.35
C TYR A 231 -8.63 -12.38 12.51
N TRP A 232 -9.35 -12.53 13.63
CA TRP A 232 -8.86 -13.17 14.84
C TRP A 232 -9.69 -14.43 15.18
N HIS A 233 -9.05 -15.38 15.84
CA HIS A 233 -9.68 -16.53 16.47
C HIS A 233 -9.42 -16.53 17.97
N ASP A 234 -10.52 -16.57 18.75
CA ASP A 234 -10.52 -16.54 20.21
C ASP A 234 -10.17 -17.88 20.87
N ASP A 235 -10.21 -18.99 20.13
CA ASP A 235 -9.95 -20.34 20.68
C ASP A 235 -8.75 -21.07 20.05
N GLY A 236 -7.95 -20.37 19.22
CA GLY A 236 -6.73 -20.92 18.62
C GLY A 236 -6.95 -21.96 17.50
N ASP A 237 -8.19 -22.29 17.17
CA ASP A 237 -8.55 -23.18 16.05
C ASP A 237 -8.42 -22.45 14.70
N VAL A 238 -7.57 -22.98 13.80
CA VAL A 238 -7.25 -22.38 12.50
C VAL A 238 -8.06 -22.89 11.33
N ASP A 239 -8.83 -23.95 11.51
CA ASP A 239 -9.51 -24.61 10.41
C ASP A 239 -10.97 -24.16 10.26
N LYS A 240 -11.37 -23.11 10.99
CA LYS A 240 -12.73 -22.58 10.94
C LYS A 240 -12.99 -21.82 9.64
N PRO A 241 -14.20 -21.94 9.07
CA PRO A 241 -14.59 -21.19 7.89
C PRO A 241 -14.66 -19.68 8.20
N ILE A 242 -14.53 -18.84 7.17
CA ILE A 242 -14.56 -17.37 7.32
C ILE A 242 -15.81 -16.85 8.03
N SER A 243 -16.92 -17.58 7.91
CA SER A 243 -18.18 -17.28 8.58
C SER A 243 -18.14 -17.37 10.11
N GLU A 244 -17.14 -18.00 10.70
CA GLU A 244 -16.99 -18.20 12.15
C GLU A 244 -15.91 -17.30 12.78
N MET A 245 -15.35 -16.36 12.00
CA MET A 245 -14.23 -15.52 12.42
C MET A 245 -14.68 -14.20 13.05
N GLU A 246 -13.89 -13.69 13.99
CA GLU A 246 -14.14 -12.40 14.64
C GLU A 246 -13.26 -11.28 14.05
N TYR A 247 -13.74 -10.03 14.15
CA TYR A 247 -13.03 -8.82 13.69
C TYR A 247 -12.52 -8.87 12.25
N VAL A 248 -13.29 -9.51 11.36
CA VAL A 248 -12.93 -9.61 9.94
C VAL A 248 -12.78 -8.20 9.36
N SER A 249 -11.68 -7.91 8.69
CA SER A 249 -11.56 -6.72 7.86
C SER A 249 -10.83 -7.06 6.59
N ASN A 250 -10.97 -6.19 5.60
CA ASN A 250 -10.33 -6.37 4.34
C ASN A 250 -9.93 -5.08 3.65
N TYR A 251 -8.88 -5.21 2.89
CA TYR A 251 -8.22 -4.13 2.19
C TYR A 251 -7.62 -4.67 0.91
N HIS A 252 -7.47 -3.81 -0.09
CA HIS A 252 -6.65 -4.10 -1.25
C HIS A 252 -5.66 -2.96 -1.44
N GLY A 253 -4.44 -3.32 -1.82
CA GLY A 253 -3.34 -2.40 -1.97
C GLY A 253 -2.12 -3.13 -2.48
N PHE A 254 -0.96 -2.58 -2.16
CA PHE A 254 0.31 -3.21 -2.48
C PHE A 254 1.24 -3.24 -1.27
N LEU A 255 2.14 -4.22 -1.29
CA LEU A 255 3.30 -4.32 -0.44
C LEU A 255 4.49 -3.89 -1.29
N GLU A 256 5.24 -2.88 -0.86
CA GLU A 256 6.40 -2.37 -1.57
C GLU A 256 7.69 -2.70 -0.82
N VAL A 257 8.75 -3.06 -1.54
CA VAL A 257 10.08 -3.25 -0.96
C VAL A 257 10.56 -1.93 -0.37
N PHE A 258 11.02 -1.97 0.88
CA PHE A 258 11.65 -0.85 1.58
C PHE A 258 12.86 -1.35 2.39
N ASP A 259 13.68 -0.46 2.94
CA ASP A 259 14.69 -0.82 3.94
C ASP A 259 14.14 -0.52 5.34
N ALA A 260 13.99 -1.56 6.16
CA ALA A 260 13.49 -1.39 7.53
C ALA A 260 14.58 -0.92 8.51
N ASN A 261 15.85 -0.92 8.10
CA ASN A 261 16.98 -0.52 8.94
C ASN A 261 17.44 0.91 8.67
N ASP A 262 16.95 1.52 7.58
CA ASP A 262 17.30 2.86 7.11
C ASP A 262 16.02 3.46 6.48
N LEU A 263 15.21 4.11 7.32
CA LEU A 263 13.83 4.46 6.98
C LEU A 263 13.72 5.66 6.04
N ASP A 264 14.66 6.60 6.12
CA ASP A 264 14.77 7.80 5.30
C ASP A 264 15.82 7.68 4.20
N SER A 265 16.54 6.57 4.15
CA SER A 265 17.48 6.22 3.07
C SER A 265 18.68 7.15 2.95
N ASP A 266 19.09 7.78 4.06
CA ASP A 266 20.25 8.67 4.14
C ASP A 266 21.59 7.90 4.26
N GLY A 267 21.52 6.57 4.43
CA GLY A 267 22.66 5.67 4.59
C GLY A 267 23.15 5.49 6.03
N VAL A 268 22.44 6.03 7.01
CA VAL A 268 22.66 5.84 8.45
C VAL A 268 21.56 4.95 8.99
N SER A 269 21.93 3.87 9.70
CA SER A 269 20.90 2.99 10.22
C SER A 269 20.10 3.63 11.36
N ASN A 270 18.82 3.30 11.43
CA ASN A 270 17.86 3.76 12.44
C ASN A 270 18.38 3.65 13.89
N GLN A 271 19.26 2.68 14.19
CA GLN A 271 19.86 2.50 15.52
C GLN A 271 20.87 3.59 15.89
N THR A 272 21.60 4.09 14.90
CA THR A 272 22.69 5.05 15.08
C THR A 272 22.36 6.45 14.61
N ASP A 273 21.23 6.57 13.92
CA ASP A 273 20.73 7.82 13.41
C ASP A 273 20.12 8.69 14.53
N ALA A 274 20.55 9.95 14.56
CA ALA A 274 20.04 10.95 15.49
C ALA A 274 18.64 11.44 15.08
N PHE A 275 18.33 11.40 13.78
CA PHE A 275 17.12 11.91 13.16
C PHE A 275 16.64 10.96 12.08
N VAL A 276 15.92 9.88 12.48
CA VAL A 276 15.37 8.82 11.60
C VAL A 276 14.40 9.27 10.48
N PHE A 277 14.25 10.58 10.28
CA PHE A 277 13.52 11.23 9.19
C PHE A 277 14.23 12.55 8.87
N ASP A 278 15.49 12.44 8.42
CA ASP A 278 16.41 13.50 8.00
C ASP A 278 17.12 13.00 6.73
N THR A 279 16.42 13.13 5.59
CA THR A 279 16.77 12.44 4.34
C THR A 279 18.10 12.93 3.75
N ASP A 280 18.49 14.19 3.99
CA ASP A 280 19.75 14.76 3.49
C ASP A 280 20.87 14.83 4.54
N ASN A 281 20.55 14.51 5.81
CA ASN A 281 21.44 14.46 6.95
C ASN A 281 22.12 15.81 7.24
N ASP A 282 21.39 16.91 7.06
CA ASP A 282 21.85 18.26 7.40
C ASP A 282 21.63 18.61 8.89
N GLY A 283 20.82 17.81 9.59
CA GLY A 283 20.50 17.92 11.00
C GLY A 283 19.20 18.65 11.32
N ASP A 284 18.47 19.14 10.31
CA ASP A 284 17.08 19.57 10.41
C ASP A 284 16.17 18.43 9.91
N PRO A 285 15.29 17.85 10.77
CA PRO A 285 14.45 16.75 10.32
C PRO A 285 13.43 17.24 9.29
N ASN A 286 13.05 16.37 8.34
CA ASN A 286 12.10 16.61 7.24
C ASN A 286 10.78 17.31 7.64
N THR A 287 10.43 17.22 8.91
CA THR A 287 9.23 17.85 9.46
C THR A 287 9.31 19.37 9.61
N SER A 288 10.52 19.91 9.55
CA SER A 288 10.88 21.30 9.71
C SER A 288 11.84 21.79 8.64
N ASP A 289 12.50 20.89 7.93
CA ASP A 289 13.25 21.17 6.72
C ASP A 289 12.27 21.58 5.58
N PRO A 290 12.57 22.64 4.81
CA PRO A 290 11.86 22.96 3.58
C PRO A 290 12.45 22.33 2.29
N ASP A 291 13.55 21.58 2.37
CA ASP A 291 14.29 20.94 1.28
C ASP A 291 14.82 19.57 1.76
N ASP A 292 13.90 18.63 1.98
CA ASP A 292 14.10 17.37 2.69
C ASP A 292 15.25 16.49 2.12
N ASP A 293 15.56 16.58 0.82
CA ASP A 293 16.62 15.80 0.18
C ASP A 293 17.88 16.59 -0.20
N GLY A 294 17.89 17.89 0.11
CA GLY A 294 19.03 18.77 -0.01
C GLY A 294 19.51 18.99 -1.46
N ASP A 295 18.67 18.78 -2.47
CA ASP A 295 19.05 18.95 -3.87
C ASP A 295 18.91 20.40 -4.38
N GLY A 296 18.26 21.26 -3.57
CA GLY A 296 18.11 22.69 -3.82
C GLY A 296 16.74 23.10 -4.37
N VAL A 297 15.82 22.16 -4.57
CA VAL A 297 14.42 22.40 -4.92
C VAL A 297 13.56 22.23 -3.66
N LEU A 298 12.82 23.27 -3.26
CA LEU A 298 11.98 23.19 -2.06
C LEU A 298 10.88 22.14 -2.21
N ASP A 299 10.53 21.40 -1.14
CA ASP A 299 9.54 20.29 -1.17
C ASP A 299 8.20 20.68 -1.81
N VAL A 300 7.81 21.95 -1.66
CA VAL A 300 6.55 22.49 -2.18
C VAL A 300 6.52 22.62 -3.71
N ALA A 301 7.70 22.60 -4.34
CA ALA A 301 7.93 22.73 -5.77
C ALA A 301 8.61 21.48 -6.36
N ASP A 302 9.08 20.55 -5.52
CA ASP A 302 9.80 19.35 -5.91
C ASP A 302 8.85 18.17 -6.23
N ALA A 303 9.08 17.53 -7.39
CA ALA A 303 8.40 16.34 -7.84
C ALA A 303 8.81 15.06 -7.08
N PHE A 304 10.01 15.03 -6.49
CA PHE A 304 10.53 13.96 -5.65
C PHE A 304 11.16 14.49 -4.35
N PRO A 305 10.40 15.10 -3.41
CA PRO A 305 10.94 15.78 -2.23
C PRO A 305 11.80 14.95 -1.25
N LEU A 306 11.98 13.66 -1.47
CA LEU A 306 12.75 12.77 -0.59
C LEU A 306 13.87 12.06 -1.37
N ILE A 307 14.13 12.44 -2.61
CA ILE A 307 15.04 11.74 -3.51
C ILE A 307 15.80 12.76 -4.34
N SER A 308 16.97 13.15 -3.82
CA SER A 308 17.85 14.08 -4.51
C SER A 308 18.10 13.66 -5.95
N LEU A 309 17.98 14.62 -6.89
CA LEU A 309 18.29 14.37 -8.29
C LEU A 309 19.75 13.97 -8.54
N GLY A 310 20.65 14.11 -7.55
CA GLY A 310 22.03 13.62 -7.65
C GLY A 310 22.82 14.26 -8.79
N GLY A 311 22.43 15.48 -9.19
CA GLY A 311 23.01 16.22 -10.31
C GLY A 311 22.51 15.79 -11.70
N LEU A 312 21.41 15.04 -11.78
CA LEU A 312 20.65 14.91 -13.03
C LEU A 312 20.21 16.29 -13.51
N THR A 313 20.06 16.44 -14.83
CA THR A 313 19.61 17.70 -15.40
C THR A 313 18.13 17.86 -15.13
N ASP A 314 17.76 19.01 -14.57
CA ASP A 314 16.40 19.49 -14.36
C ASP A 314 16.36 20.91 -14.93
N THR A 315 15.68 21.07 -16.06
CA THR A 315 15.74 22.28 -16.88
C THR A 315 14.74 23.33 -16.41
N ASP A 316 13.58 22.94 -15.89
CA ASP A 316 12.55 23.85 -15.40
C ASP A 316 12.56 24.03 -13.88
N GLY A 317 13.28 23.18 -13.16
CA GLY A 317 13.50 23.26 -11.72
C GLY A 317 12.33 22.73 -10.89
N ASP A 318 11.54 21.80 -11.44
CA ASP A 318 10.41 21.18 -10.74
C ASP A 318 10.81 19.95 -9.89
N GLY A 319 12.10 19.63 -9.81
CA GLY A 319 12.61 18.47 -9.07
C GLY A 319 12.40 17.14 -9.82
N ARG A 320 12.09 17.17 -11.12
CA ARG A 320 12.05 15.99 -11.99
C ARG A 320 13.23 16.02 -12.95
N PRO A 321 13.98 14.91 -13.10
CA PRO A 321 15.09 14.92 -14.05
C PRO A 321 14.55 14.81 -15.48
N ASN A 322 15.09 15.60 -16.41
CA ASN A 322 14.74 15.56 -17.82
C ASN A 322 14.79 14.13 -18.40
N ASP A 323 15.91 13.45 -18.15
CA ASP A 323 16.11 12.05 -18.52
C ASP A 323 16.25 11.20 -17.26
N CYS A 324 15.58 10.04 -17.25
CA CYS A 324 15.72 9.08 -16.17
C CYS A 324 16.05 7.66 -16.68
N ASP A 325 17.31 7.26 -16.48
CA ASP A 325 17.81 5.92 -16.78
C ASP A 325 17.42 4.86 -15.72
N SER A 326 17.94 3.64 -15.86
CA SER A 326 17.62 2.55 -14.93
C SER A 326 18.07 2.83 -13.48
N ALA A 327 19.05 3.70 -13.26
CA ALA A 327 19.55 3.99 -11.92
C ALA A 327 18.57 4.89 -11.15
N CYS A 328 18.14 6.02 -11.72
CA CYS A 328 17.13 6.86 -11.07
C CYS A 328 15.75 6.17 -11.02
N GLN A 329 15.39 5.36 -12.03
CA GLN A 329 14.16 4.55 -11.97
C GLN A 329 14.19 3.54 -10.82
N ALA A 330 15.37 3.02 -10.47
CA ALA A 330 15.53 2.13 -9.32
C ALA A 330 15.37 2.86 -7.98
N LEU A 331 15.63 4.17 -7.95
CA LEU A 331 15.37 5.04 -6.80
C LEU A 331 13.88 5.45 -6.71
N GLY A 332 13.08 5.19 -7.75
CA GLY A 332 11.66 5.55 -7.79
C GLY A 332 11.35 6.84 -8.56
N MET A 333 12.37 7.50 -9.12
CA MET A 333 12.19 8.65 -10.00
C MET A 333 11.60 8.26 -11.36
N THR A 334 11.06 9.26 -12.05
CA THR A 334 10.59 9.16 -13.43
C THR A 334 11.01 10.40 -14.20
N ALA A 335 11.37 10.24 -15.48
CA ALA A 335 11.76 11.34 -16.35
C ALA A 335 10.65 12.39 -16.46
N ASP A 336 11.03 13.63 -16.69
CA ASP A 336 10.11 14.68 -17.10
C ASP A 336 9.58 14.42 -18.51
N THR A 337 8.38 14.92 -18.75
CA THR A 337 7.69 14.82 -20.03
C THR A 337 7.45 16.18 -20.66
N ASP A 338 7.83 17.25 -19.97
CA ASP A 338 7.72 18.67 -20.35
C ASP A 338 8.95 19.40 -19.78
N ASP A 339 10.12 19.02 -20.28
CA ASP A 339 11.46 19.32 -19.74
C ASP A 339 11.71 20.82 -19.45
N ASP A 340 11.01 21.75 -20.12
CA ASP A 340 11.16 23.19 -19.93
C ASP A 340 9.94 23.89 -19.28
N GLY A 341 8.94 23.10 -18.89
CA GLY A 341 7.75 23.52 -18.16
C GLY A 341 6.86 24.50 -18.92
N ASP A 342 6.92 24.53 -20.25
CA ASP A 342 6.12 25.48 -21.05
C ASP A 342 4.70 24.98 -21.39
N GLY A 343 4.42 23.72 -21.06
CA GLY A 343 3.12 23.07 -21.24
C GLY A 343 3.00 22.22 -22.50
N VAL A 344 4.10 21.98 -23.21
CA VAL A 344 4.17 21.17 -24.44
C VAL A 344 5.04 19.94 -24.19
N LEU A 345 4.46 18.75 -24.37
CA LEU A 345 5.20 17.51 -24.11
C LEU A 345 6.41 17.36 -25.04
N ASP A 346 7.57 16.94 -24.51
CA ASP A 346 8.82 16.79 -25.26
C ASP A 346 8.67 15.99 -26.56
N SER A 347 7.79 14.99 -26.54
CA SER A 347 7.52 14.12 -27.69
C SER A 347 6.96 14.84 -28.91
N VAL A 348 6.40 16.04 -28.72
CA VAL A 348 5.84 16.91 -29.75
C VAL A 348 6.45 18.31 -29.72
N ASP A 349 7.46 18.53 -28.88
CA ASP A 349 8.18 19.79 -28.76
C ASP A 349 9.43 19.80 -29.68
N ALA A 350 9.60 20.85 -30.49
CA ALA A 350 10.74 21.07 -31.38
C ALA A 350 11.94 21.69 -30.65
N PHE A 351 11.73 22.32 -29.50
CA PHE A 351 12.74 22.83 -28.57
C PHE A 351 12.48 22.38 -27.11
N PRO A 352 12.51 21.08 -26.78
CA PRO A 352 12.13 20.56 -25.45
C PRO A 352 12.88 21.12 -24.23
N LEU A 353 13.96 21.88 -24.42
CA LEU A 353 14.79 22.41 -23.33
C LEU A 353 14.73 23.93 -23.23
N ILE A 354 13.82 24.59 -23.95
CA ILE A 354 13.79 26.04 -24.10
C ILE A 354 12.34 26.55 -24.13
N SER A 355 11.86 26.97 -22.96
CA SER A 355 10.56 27.62 -22.87
C SER A 355 10.51 28.86 -23.76
N LEU A 356 9.63 28.84 -24.77
CA LEU A 356 9.48 29.96 -25.70
C LEU A 356 8.53 31.05 -25.18
N GLY A 357 8.12 30.96 -23.91
CA GLY A 357 7.26 31.95 -23.27
C GLY A 357 5.86 32.05 -23.90
N GLY A 358 5.30 30.90 -24.32
CA GLY A 358 3.97 30.80 -24.93
C GLY A 358 3.91 31.13 -26.43
N LEU A 359 5.06 31.16 -27.11
CA LEU A 359 5.11 31.13 -28.57
C LEU A 359 4.89 29.69 -29.04
N THR A 360 4.19 29.52 -30.15
CA THR A 360 3.93 28.18 -30.71
C THR A 360 5.24 27.55 -31.17
N ASP A 361 5.57 26.45 -30.51
CA ASP A 361 6.56 25.50 -30.97
C ASP A 361 6.00 24.73 -32.20
N THR A 362 6.55 25.02 -33.38
CA THR A 362 6.04 24.55 -34.69
C THR A 362 7.14 24.30 -35.70
#